data_AF-A0A963W1T5-F1
#
_entry.id   AF-A0A963W1T5-F1
#
_cell.length_a   1.000
_cell.length_b   1.000
_cell.length_c   1.000
_cell.angle_alpha   90.00
_cell.angle_beta   90.00
_cell.angle_gamma   90.00
#
_symmetry.space_group_name_H-M   'P 1'
#
loop_
_entity.id
_entity.type
_entity.pdbx_description
1 polymer ?
#
loop_
_entity_poly.entity_id
_entity_poly.type
_entity_poly.pdbx_seq_one_letter_code
_entity_poly.pdbx_strand_id
1 'polypeptide(L)'
;MFYELVANFLHALWLRKVPTRWLPLVVAVFGALLVWTVRSRGADSAGPNSHAWTAALVRTGWSYSMGVWLGRLYREGLRTPVLPWFLTLALPVAGLVALPHVTLPRAEGDLWFVMAFLPLSVWLVAQSRVPRAVAPVLEWFGNYSLPLYCVHLTVLVWVSELMGLGQTARVVAVATA
;
A
#
# COMPACT_ATOMS: atom_id res chain seq x y z
N MET A 1 -9.54 6.00 5.81
CA MET A 1 -11.00 6.12 5.89
C MET A 1 -11.62 7.08 4.86
N PHE A 2 -11.61 8.42 4.99
CA PHE A 2 -12.27 9.30 4.01
C PHE A 2 -11.67 9.17 2.58
N TYR A 3 -10.34 9.13 2.47
CA TYR A 3 -9.65 8.97 1.19
C TYR A 3 -9.88 7.59 0.52
N GLU A 4 -10.01 6.51 1.30
CA GLU A 4 -10.39 5.19 0.79
C GLU A 4 -11.84 5.20 0.28
N LEU A 5 -12.74 5.93 0.95
CA LEU A 5 -14.12 6.11 0.48
C LEU A 5 -14.15 6.90 -0.83
N VAL A 6 -13.40 8.00 -0.94
CA VAL A 6 -13.29 8.81 -2.17
C VAL A 6 -12.64 8.02 -3.30
N ALA A 7 -11.61 7.21 -3.03
CA ALA A 7 -10.98 6.33 -4.01
C ALA A 7 -11.92 5.22 -4.50
N ASN A 8 -12.67 4.59 -3.58
CA ASN A 8 -13.70 3.61 -3.93
C ASN A 8 -14.88 4.26 -4.69
N PHE A 9 -15.22 5.50 -4.38
CA PHE A 9 -16.23 6.28 -5.10
C PHE A 9 -15.77 6.65 -6.52
N LEU A 10 -14.52 7.09 -6.68
CA LEU A 10 -13.86 7.30 -7.98
C LEU A 10 -13.75 6.00 -8.79
N HIS A 11 -13.53 4.86 -8.14
CA HIS A 11 -13.56 3.56 -8.80
C HIS A 11 -14.93 3.20 -9.33
N ALA A 12 -15.96 3.35 -8.50
CA ALA A 12 -17.34 3.06 -8.86
C ALA A 12 -17.81 3.93 -10.04
N LEU A 13 -17.36 5.18 -10.10
CA LEU A 13 -17.81 6.15 -11.09
C LEU A 13 -17.02 6.10 -12.41
N TRP A 14 -15.69 5.92 -12.36
CA TRP A 14 -14.82 6.16 -13.52
C TRP A 14 -14.00 4.93 -13.95
N LEU A 15 -13.29 4.27 -13.03
CA LEU A 15 -12.36 3.18 -13.41
C LEU A 15 -13.05 1.88 -13.86
N ARG A 16 -14.31 1.64 -13.47
CA ARG A 16 -15.09 0.52 -13.98
C ARG A 16 -15.31 0.59 -15.51
N LYS A 17 -15.29 1.80 -16.08
CA LYS A 17 -15.56 2.05 -17.51
C LYS A 17 -14.29 2.10 -18.38
N VAL A 18 -13.12 2.25 -17.78
CA VAL A 18 -11.85 2.32 -18.52
C VAL A 18 -11.47 0.90 -18.98
N PRO A 19 -11.22 0.64 -20.28
CA PRO A 19 -10.82 -0.68 -20.75
C PRO A 19 -9.35 -0.95 -20.40
N THR A 20 -8.98 -2.23 -20.24
CA THR A 20 -7.65 -2.64 -19.73
C THR A 20 -6.48 -2.02 -20.50
N ARG A 21 -6.64 -1.79 -21.81
CA ARG A 21 -5.63 -1.14 -22.68
C ARG A 21 -5.21 0.27 -22.26
N TRP A 22 -6.08 1.03 -21.59
CA TRP A 22 -5.79 2.41 -21.16
C TRP A 22 -5.29 2.49 -19.72
N LEU A 23 -5.42 1.42 -18.92
CA LEU A 23 -4.94 1.39 -17.54
C LEU A 23 -3.43 1.63 -17.41
N PRO A 24 -2.54 1.08 -18.27
CA PRO A 24 -1.11 1.38 -18.19
C PRO A 24 -0.82 2.88 -18.32
N LEU A 25 -1.57 3.58 -19.17
CA LEU A 25 -1.42 5.02 -19.36
C LEU A 25 -1.87 5.80 -18.11
N VAL A 26 -2.99 5.40 -17.50
CA VAL A 26 -3.46 6.00 -16.24
C VAL A 26 -2.44 5.77 -15.12
N VAL A 27 -1.91 4.55 -15.00
CA VAL A 27 -0.84 4.21 -14.04
C VAL A 27 0.42 5.05 -14.29
N ALA A 28 0.83 5.21 -15.55
CA ALA A 28 2.00 6.01 -15.90
C ALA A 28 1.81 7.49 -15.54
N VAL A 29 0.63 8.07 -15.81
CA VAL A 29 0.32 9.46 -15.44
C VAL A 29 0.36 9.67 -13.93
N PHE A 30 -0.36 8.83 -13.16
CA PHE A 30 -0.32 8.93 -11.70
C PHE A 30 1.06 8.62 -11.13
N GLY A 31 1.84 7.74 -11.76
CA GLY A 31 3.21 7.43 -11.37
C GLY A 31 4.16 8.61 -11.58
N ALA A 32 4.06 9.29 -12.73
CA ALA A 32 4.84 10.50 -12.99
C ALA A 32 4.50 11.62 -12.00
N LEU A 33 3.20 11.81 -11.71
CA LEU A 33 2.75 12.75 -10.69
C LEU A 33 3.29 12.38 -9.31
N LEU A 34 3.30 11.09 -8.96
CA LEU A 34 3.81 10.62 -7.67
C LEU A 34 5.30 10.94 -7.52
N VAL A 35 6.12 10.60 -8.52
CA VAL A 35 7.56 10.93 -8.55
C VAL A 35 7.77 12.44 -8.38
N TRP A 36 7.00 13.26 -9.10
CA TRP A 36 7.09 14.72 -8.99
C TRP A 36 6.72 15.21 -7.57
N THR A 37 5.64 14.69 -6.98
CA THR A 37 5.23 15.09 -5.63
C THR A 37 6.22 14.65 -4.54
N VAL A 38 6.80 13.46 -4.67
CA VAL A 38 7.76 12.96 -3.67
C VAL A 38 9.09 13.71 -3.79
N ARG A 39 9.59 13.97 -5.00
CA ARG A 39 10.83 14.73 -5.20
C ARG A 39 10.70 16.21 -4.80
N SER A 40 9.55 16.83 -5.03
CA SER A 40 9.31 18.21 -4.60
C SER A 40 9.20 18.37 -3.09
N ARG A 41 8.90 17.29 -2.35
CA ARG A 41 8.71 17.31 -0.89
C ARG A 41 9.81 16.60 -0.10
N GLY A 42 10.65 15.82 -0.76
CA GLY A 42 11.76 15.07 -0.14
C GLY A 42 11.34 13.84 0.68
N ALA A 43 10.06 13.50 0.75
CA ALA A 43 9.55 12.30 1.43
C ALA A 43 8.16 11.89 0.92
N ASP A 44 7.82 10.59 1.04
CA ASP A 44 6.47 10.06 0.77
C ASP A 44 5.57 10.03 2.03
N SER A 45 5.67 11.05 2.88
CA SER A 45 4.94 11.14 4.15
C SER A 45 3.57 11.83 4.05
N ALA A 46 2.94 11.85 2.87
CA ALA A 46 1.62 12.45 2.69
C ALA A 46 0.51 11.58 3.33
N GLY A 47 0.34 11.71 4.65
CA GLY A 47 -0.69 11.06 5.44
C GLY A 47 -2.02 11.83 5.46
N PRO A 48 -3.07 11.27 6.10
CA PRO A 48 -4.41 11.86 6.17
C PRO A 48 -4.48 13.24 6.85
N ASN A 49 -3.47 13.58 7.66
CA ASN A 49 -3.38 14.82 8.44
C ASN A 49 -2.44 15.86 7.81
N SER A 50 -1.79 15.54 6.69
CA SER A 50 -0.94 16.52 6.02
C SER A 50 -1.82 17.58 5.33
N HIS A 51 -1.43 18.86 5.39
CA HIS A 51 -2.03 19.97 4.61
C HIS A 51 -1.91 19.80 3.09
N ALA A 52 -1.46 18.62 2.66
CA ALA A 52 -0.85 18.33 1.39
C ALA A 52 -1.71 17.32 0.60
N TRP A 53 -3.02 17.56 0.65
CA TRP A 53 -4.14 16.76 0.11
C TRP A 53 -3.91 16.27 -1.33
N THR A 54 -3.25 17.09 -2.16
CA THR A 54 -2.92 16.74 -3.54
C THR A 54 -2.01 15.52 -3.65
N ALA A 55 -1.00 15.38 -2.79
CA ALA A 55 -0.12 14.21 -2.86
C ALA A 55 -0.78 12.97 -2.27
N ALA A 56 -1.61 13.11 -1.25
CA ALA A 56 -2.40 11.99 -0.74
C ALA A 56 -3.33 11.44 -1.84
N LEU A 57 -3.94 12.33 -2.64
CA LEU A 57 -4.76 11.94 -3.79
C LEU A 57 -3.92 11.25 -4.89
N VAL A 58 -2.77 11.82 -5.26
CA VAL A 58 -1.89 11.24 -6.28
C VAL A 58 -1.38 9.85 -5.86
N ARG A 59 -0.93 9.70 -4.61
CA ARG A 59 -0.45 8.43 -4.05
C ARG A 59 -1.54 7.36 -4.01
N THR A 60 -2.74 7.75 -3.58
CA THR A 60 -3.89 6.84 -3.56
C THR A 60 -4.30 6.46 -4.99
N GLY A 61 -4.33 7.43 -5.91
CA GLY A 61 -4.67 7.23 -7.32
C GLY A 61 -3.71 6.30 -8.05
N TRP A 62 -2.41 6.43 -7.80
CA TRP A 62 -1.39 5.52 -8.34
C TRP A 62 -1.58 4.08 -7.81
N SER A 63 -1.61 3.92 -6.48
CA SER A 63 -1.73 2.60 -5.83
C SER A 63 -2.99 1.88 -6.29
N TYR A 64 -4.09 2.63 -6.38
CA TYR A 64 -5.38 2.14 -6.81
C TYR A 64 -5.39 1.68 -8.27
N SER A 65 -4.94 2.55 -9.18
CA SER A 65 -4.89 2.25 -10.62
C SER A 65 -3.99 1.05 -10.92
N MET A 66 -2.85 0.96 -10.22
CA MET A 66 -1.92 -0.16 -10.33
C MET A 66 -2.56 -1.47 -9.85
N GLY A 67 -3.21 -1.46 -8.68
CA GLY A 67 -3.91 -2.62 -8.14
C GLY A 67 -5.03 -3.13 -9.07
N VAL A 68 -5.84 -2.23 -9.64
CA VAL A 68 -6.88 -2.59 -10.62
C VAL A 68 -6.27 -3.20 -11.87
N TRP A 69 -5.18 -2.63 -12.37
CA TRP A 69 -4.50 -3.16 -13.56
C TRP A 69 -3.94 -4.56 -13.34
N LEU A 70 -3.22 -4.77 -12.23
CA LEU A 70 -2.73 -6.09 -11.83
C LEU A 70 -3.88 -7.09 -11.66
N GLY A 71 -4.96 -6.70 -10.97
CA GLY A 71 -6.13 -7.56 -10.78
C GLY A 71 -6.78 -8.00 -12.09
N ARG A 72 -6.81 -7.12 -13.10
CA ARG A 72 -7.31 -7.47 -14.44
C ARG A 72 -6.37 -8.39 -15.19
N LEU A 73 -5.06 -8.13 -15.18
CA LEU A 73 -4.07 -9.03 -15.79
C LEU A 73 -4.15 -10.43 -15.17
N TYR A 74 -4.30 -10.50 -13.84
CA TYR A 74 -4.48 -11.77 -13.13
C TYR A 74 -5.75 -12.51 -13.57
N ARG A 75 -6.86 -11.79 -13.75
CA ARG A 75 -8.16 -12.33 -14.19
C ARG A 75 -8.16 -12.72 -15.67
N GLU A 76 -7.44 -12.00 -16.50
CA GLU A 76 -7.21 -12.29 -17.93
C GLU A 76 -6.29 -13.51 -18.13
N GLY A 77 -5.76 -14.09 -17.04
CA GLY A 77 -5.03 -15.34 -17.07
C GLY A 77 -3.52 -15.18 -17.22
N LEU A 78 -2.99 -13.95 -17.12
CA LEU A 78 -1.54 -13.75 -17.09
C LEU A 78 -0.97 -14.45 -15.85
N ARG A 79 0.04 -15.29 -16.10
CA ARG A 79 0.77 -16.04 -15.06
C ARG A 79 2.26 -15.87 -15.28
N THR A 80 2.99 -15.61 -14.20
CA THR A 80 4.45 -15.55 -14.18
C THR A 80 5.01 -16.65 -13.28
N PRO A 81 6.29 -17.03 -13.43
CA PRO A 81 6.96 -17.90 -12.47
C PRO A 81 6.85 -17.29 -11.06
N VAL A 82 6.51 -18.12 -10.08
CA VAL A 82 6.29 -17.68 -8.69
C VAL A 82 7.22 -18.46 -7.77
N LEU A 83 7.71 -17.79 -6.74
CA LEU A 83 8.45 -18.43 -5.65
C LEU A 83 7.53 -19.37 -4.83
N PRO A 84 8.11 -20.29 -4.05
CA PRO A 84 7.37 -21.02 -3.02
C PRO A 84 6.54 -20.07 -2.12
N TRP A 85 5.33 -20.51 -1.74
CA TRP A 85 4.33 -19.68 -1.05
C TRP A 85 4.86 -18.98 0.22
N PHE A 86 5.73 -19.64 0.98
CA PHE A 86 6.33 -19.08 2.19
C PHE A 86 7.32 -17.95 1.87
N LEU A 87 8.09 -18.08 0.78
CA LEU A 87 9.00 -17.03 0.31
C LEU A 87 8.22 -15.84 -0.24
N THR A 88 7.13 -16.07 -0.97
CA THR A 88 6.27 -14.97 -1.42
C THR A 88 5.62 -14.21 -0.27
N LEU A 89 5.20 -14.90 0.80
CA LEU A 89 4.65 -14.25 1.99
C LEU A 89 5.72 -13.52 2.82
N ALA A 90 6.94 -14.05 2.88
CA ALA A 90 8.04 -13.40 3.56
C ALA A 90 8.55 -12.15 2.82
N LEU A 91 8.37 -12.08 1.49
CA LEU A 91 8.93 -11.02 0.67
C LEU A 91 8.49 -9.60 1.09
N PRO A 92 7.18 -9.27 1.26
CA PRO A 92 6.79 -7.94 1.73
C PRO A 92 7.39 -7.58 3.09
N VAL A 93 7.46 -8.54 4.01
CA VAL A 93 8.02 -8.35 5.35
C VAL A 93 9.54 -8.10 5.28
N ALA A 94 10.25 -8.92 4.51
CA ALA A 94 11.68 -8.77 4.29
C ALA A 94 12.01 -7.42 3.66
N GLY A 95 11.19 -6.95 2.72
CA GLY A 95 11.34 -5.62 2.14
C GLY A 95 11.18 -4.50 3.16
N LEU A 96 10.16 -4.57 4.02
CA LEU A 96 9.95 -3.58 5.08
C LEU A 96 11.10 -3.57 6.10
N VAL A 97 11.63 -4.73 6.46
CA VAL A 97 12.78 -4.84 7.36
C VAL A 97 14.07 -4.35 6.69
N ALA A 98 14.25 -4.59 5.40
CA ALA A 98 15.43 -4.17 4.66
C ALA A 98 15.45 -2.67 4.36
N LEU A 99 14.29 -2.03 4.19
CA LEU A 99 14.18 -0.64 3.74
C LEU A 99 15.01 0.37 4.56
N PRO A 100 15.03 0.33 5.92
CA PRO A 100 15.87 1.22 6.73
C PRO A 100 17.38 1.03 6.55
N HIS A 101 17.80 -0.13 6.04
CA HIS A 101 19.20 -0.48 5.81
C HIS A 101 19.67 -0.13 4.40
N VAL A 102 18.78 0.30 3.51
CA VAL A 102 19.14 0.71 2.16
C VAL A 102 19.75 2.11 2.21
N THR A 103 20.95 2.26 1.66
CA THR A 103 21.72 3.52 1.66
C THR A 103 21.21 4.56 0.65
N LEU A 104 19.94 4.48 0.25
CA LEU A 104 19.34 5.42 -0.70
C LEU A 104 18.82 6.67 0.04
N PRO A 105 18.78 7.84 -0.63
CA PRO A 105 18.04 8.99 -0.12
C PRO A 105 16.59 8.58 0.17
N ARG A 106 16.05 9.03 1.32
CA ARG A 106 14.73 8.61 1.82
C ARG A 106 13.63 8.66 0.75
N ALA A 107 13.54 9.77 0.00
CA ALA A 107 12.59 9.94 -1.10
C ALA A 107 12.71 8.88 -2.22
N GLU A 108 13.94 8.55 -2.62
CA GLU A 108 14.18 7.57 -3.69
C GLU A 108 13.96 6.15 -3.17
N GLY A 109 14.36 5.85 -1.93
CA GLY A 109 14.07 4.58 -1.27
C GLY A 109 12.56 4.32 -1.18
N ASP A 110 11.80 5.32 -0.72
CA ASP A 110 10.34 5.27 -0.63
C ASP A 110 9.72 5.06 -2.03
N LEU A 111 10.17 5.81 -3.06
CA LEU A 111 9.66 5.67 -4.43
C LEU A 111 9.95 4.28 -5.01
N TRP A 112 11.17 3.77 -4.89
CA TRP A 112 11.51 2.42 -5.38
C TRP A 112 10.70 1.36 -4.67
N PHE A 113 10.54 1.50 -3.36
CA PHE A 113 9.78 0.56 -2.56
C PHE A 113 8.30 0.56 -2.94
N VAL A 114 7.70 1.75 -3.04
CA VAL A 114 6.27 1.89 -3.36
C VAL A 114 6.01 1.55 -4.81
N MET A 115 6.79 2.06 -5.78
CA MET A 115 6.47 1.93 -7.20
C MET A 115 6.88 0.62 -7.84
N ALA A 116 7.92 -0.04 -7.32
CA ALA A 116 8.43 -1.29 -7.89
C ALA A 116 8.25 -2.47 -6.94
N PHE A 117 8.78 -2.36 -5.72
CA PHE A 117 8.83 -3.50 -4.80
C PHE A 117 7.43 -3.96 -4.36
N LEU A 118 6.57 -3.05 -3.92
CA LEU A 118 5.23 -3.40 -3.45
C LEU A 118 4.36 -4.03 -4.55
N PRO A 119 4.20 -3.45 -5.75
CA PRO A 119 3.42 -4.07 -6.82
C PRO A 119 3.94 -5.45 -7.22
N LEU A 120 5.26 -5.62 -7.29
CA LEU A 120 5.87 -6.91 -7.62
C LEU A 120 5.60 -7.94 -6.54
N SER A 121 5.75 -7.56 -5.26
CA SER A 121 5.49 -8.43 -4.13
C SER A 121 4.03 -8.88 -4.09
N VAL A 122 3.07 -7.95 -4.29
CA VAL A 122 1.64 -8.24 -4.36
C VAL A 122 1.30 -9.15 -5.54
N TRP A 123 1.91 -8.92 -6.71
CA TRP A 123 1.74 -9.76 -7.88
C TRP A 123 2.21 -11.21 -7.65
N LEU A 124 3.35 -11.39 -6.97
CA LEU A 124 3.86 -12.71 -6.62
C LEU A 124 2.99 -13.41 -5.57
N VAL A 125 2.55 -12.68 -4.53
CA VAL A 125 1.64 -13.20 -3.50
C VAL A 125 0.31 -13.63 -4.12
N ALA A 126 -0.27 -12.80 -5.00
CA ALA A 126 -1.55 -13.09 -5.67
C ALA A 126 -1.53 -14.37 -6.52
N GLN A 127 -0.37 -14.76 -7.04
CA GLN A 127 -0.20 -15.97 -7.84
C GLN A 127 0.31 -17.18 -7.04
N SER A 128 0.65 -16.99 -5.77
CA SER A 128 1.16 -18.05 -4.91
C SER A 128 0.10 -19.13 -4.68
N ARG A 129 0.54 -20.40 -4.66
CA ARG A 129 -0.32 -21.55 -4.38
C ARG A 129 -0.03 -22.07 -2.98
N VAL A 130 -0.95 -21.80 -2.06
CA VAL A 130 -0.84 -22.26 -0.68
C VAL A 130 -1.32 -23.71 -0.57
N PRO A 131 -0.65 -24.58 0.22
CA PRO A 131 -1.15 -25.92 0.53
C PRO A 131 -2.53 -25.87 1.19
N ARG A 132 -3.41 -26.82 0.83
CA ARG A 132 -4.79 -26.89 1.37
C ARG A 132 -4.86 -26.95 2.90
N ALA A 133 -3.84 -27.51 3.56
CA ALA A 133 -3.77 -27.59 5.01
C ALA A 133 -3.59 -26.23 5.71
N VAL A 134 -2.94 -25.27 5.05
CA VAL A 134 -2.58 -23.97 5.64
C VAL A 134 -3.54 -22.86 5.19
N ALA A 135 -4.26 -23.06 4.08
CA ALA A 135 -5.21 -22.09 3.53
C ALA A 135 -6.25 -21.59 4.56
N PRO A 136 -6.91 -22.44 5.38
CA PRO A 136 -7.90 -21.95 6.35
C PRO A 136 -7.31 -21.00 7.40
N VAL A 137 -6.06 -21.24 7.81
CA VAL A 137 -5.36 -20.40 8.79
C VAL A 137 -5.03 -19.04 8.18
N LEU A 138 -4.54 -19.01 6.94
CA LEU A 138 -4.26 -17.76 6.23
C LEU A 138 -5.54 -16.96 5.94
N GLU A 139 -6.63 -17.63 5.57
CA GLU A 139 -7.94 -17.01 5.39
C GLU A 139 -8.46 -16.43 6.71
N TRP A 140 -8.27 -17.12 7.83
CA TRP A 140 -8.58 -16.60 9.15
C TRP A 140 -7.80 -15.30 9.43
N PHE A 141 -6.47 -15.30 9.27
CA PHE A 141 -5.67 -14.08 9.44
C PHE A 141 -6.12 -12.94 8.51
N GLY A 142 -6.45 -13.26 7.26
CA GLY A 142 -6.99 -12.30 6.30
C GLY A 142 -8.32 -11.69 6.75
N ASN A 143 -9.25 -12.51 7.25
CA ASN A 143 -10.56 -12.05 7.71
C ASN A 143 -10.47 -11.16 8.96
N TYR A 144 -9.50 -11.40 9.85
CA TYR A 144 -9.26 -10.53 11.02
C TYR A 144 -8.45 -9.27 10.69
N SER A 145 -7.69 -9.26 9.59
CA SER A 145 -6.87 -8.11 9.22
C SER A 145 -7.67 -6.82 9.01
N LEU A 146 -8.85 -6.91 8.39
CA LEU A 146 -9.69 -5.74 8.09
C LEU A 146 -10.34 -5.13 9.35
N PRO A 147 -11.03 -5.91 10.21
CA PRO A 147 -11.51 -5.39 11.50
C PRO A 147 -10.40 -4.79 12.35
N LEU A 148 -9.24 -5.46 12.41
CA LEU A 148 -8.09 -4.98 13.16
C LEU A 148 -7.58 -3.65 12.60
N TYR A 149 -7.46 -3.53 11.27
CA TYR A 149 -7.11 -2.27 10.61
C TYR A 149 -8.14 -1.17 10.88
N CYS A 150 -9.44 -1.46 10.99
CA CYS A 150 -10.42 -0.43 11.35
C CYS A 150 -10.23 0.14 12.76
N VAL A 151 -9.71 -0.67 13.70
CA VAL A 151 -9.57 -0.27 15.11
C VAL A 151 -8.14 0.04 15.54
N HIS A 152 -7.13 -0.23 14.70
CA HIS A 152 -5.73 -0.20 15.11
C HIS A 152 -5.31 1.16 15.68
N LEU A 153 -5.67 2.28 15.05
CA LEU A 153 -5.35 3.62 15.57
C LEU A 153 -5.99 3.87 16.93
N THR A 154 -7.26 3.50 17.09
CA THR A 154 -7.97 3.64 18.37
C THR A 154 -7.30 2.83 19.47
N VAL A 155 -6.95 1.57 19.17
CA VAL A 155 -6.25 0.69 20.12
C VAL A 155 -4.88 1.25 20.47
N LEU A 156 -4.13 1.74 19.48
CA LEU A 156 -2.77 2.24 19.67
C LEU A 156 -2.75 3.53 20.50
N VAL A 157 -3.70 4.44 20.24
CA VAL A 157 -3.91 5.64 21.08
C VAL A 157 -4.30 5.23 22.50
N TRP A 158 -5.26 4.33 22.67
CA TRP A 158 -5.75 3.91 23.98
C TRP A 158 -4.66 3.21 24.81
N VAL A 159 -3.85 2.35 24.18
CA VAL A 159 -2.68 1.72 24.81
C VAL A 159 -1.63 2.77 25.18
N SER A 160 -1.38 3.77 24.34
CA SER A 160 -0.44 4.86 24.66
C SER A 160 -0.89 5.71 25.85
N GLU A 161 -2.21 5.93 25.99
CA GLU A 161 -2.80 6.64 27.13
C GLU A 161 -2.71 5.81 28.41
N LEU A 162 -3.01 4.51 28.35
CA LEU A 162 -2.90 3.57 29.49
C LEU A 162 -1.46 3.38 29.98
N MET A 163 -0.48 3.36 29.08
CA MET A 163 0.94 3.24 29.45
C MET A 163 1.56 4.57 29.94
N GLY A 164 0.77 5.64 30.08
CA GLY A 164 1.27 6.93 30.57
C GLY A 164 2.22 7.65 29.61
N LEU A 165 2.31 7.21 28.35
CA LEU A 165 3.14 7.82 27.29
C LEU A 165 2.44 9.02 26.64
N GLY A 166 1.42 9.59 27.28
CA GLY A 166 0.47 10.54 26.70
C GLY A 166 1.08 11.82 26.11
N GLN A 167 2.28 12.25 26.55
CA GLN A 167 2.98 13.38 25.93
C GLN A 167 3.95 12.94 24.83
N THR A 168 4.74 11.88 25.02
CA THR A 168 5.72 11.41 24.02
C THR A 168 5.05 10.78 22.80
N ALA A 169 3.97 10.02 22.99
CA ALA A 169 3.19 9.44 21.90
C ALA A 169 2.48 10.51 21.06
N ARG A 170 1.99 11.60 21.68
CA ARG A 170 1.40 12.74 20.96
C ARG A 170 2.44 13.51 20.16
N VAL A 171 3.63 13.74 20.71
CA VAL A 171 4.73 14.42 20.00
C VAL A 171 5.22 13.60 18.82
N VAL A 172 5.38 12.27 18.98
CA VAL A 172 5.78 11.38 17.87
C VAL A 172 4.68 11.29 16.82
N ALA A 173 3.42 11.09 17.22
CA ALA A 173 2.30 10.99 16.27
C ALA A 173 2.08 12.28 15.46
N VAL A 174 2.31 13.46 16.05
CA VAL A 174 2.24 14.76 15.37
C VAL A 174 3.50 15.03 14.53
N ALA A 175 4.68 14.56 14.95
CA ALA A 175 5.92 14.73 14.20
C ALA A 175 6.06 13.77 13.00
N THR A 176 5.33 12.65 13.01
CA THR A 176 5.30 11.68 11.90
C THR A 176 4.09 11.84 10.97
N ALA A 177 3.22 12.82 11.21
CA ALA A 177 2.06 13.17 10.39
C ALA A 177 2.37 14.35 9.45
#